data_AF-A0A662YG80-F1
#
_entry.id   AF-A0A662YG80-F1
#
_cell.length_a   1.000
_cell.length_b   1.000
_cell.length_c   1.000
_cell.angle_alpha   90.00
_cell.angle_beta   90.00
_cell.angle_gamma   90.00
#
_symmetry.space_group_name_H-M   'P 1'
#
loop_
_entity.id
_entity.type
_entity.pdbx_description
1 polymer ?
#
loop_
_entity_poly.entity_id
_entity_poly.type
_entity_poly.pdbx_seq_one_letter_code
_entity_poly.pdbx_strand_id
1 'polypeptide(L)'
;MWKFATIALVAALAGTTNVQASCSYKTSTTSCALDDLEPSADDGSVLIYPGGSTRCAFDDYVDTSTGFVTNATFFFQVFPNLEETADSNKLMIFFRGGGACTDATTCNFATQCSLGTSQTFHTTAESYNEGMLNRTNPDNMFNDWDIVHIPYCTGDLDGGNKVYPGVDYSFLAEFGQPQCLGQGMSMHMNGYANSQSALQWALANYPNPKQLLISGTSAGSLSIQAYSALVADMWQVEERAIPYSVLSDSFVGVLPEDQPAGILLDYFGTCGLDMHWTNATVAACKEEALQMVDLVAANMKLVPEDSKWLFIDSEGDTTQRKFYEIVKEGIAGYPFTNLLSEELFFGQNMTAITDVYKNVSDQVTTFFVEGETHVFLNDNGFTTVVSADGAVLGDVLESFVEPPTPTVAPTATPVPSVTAEPVMPVPWWCVLLHKLHLPSGFCLNSN
;
A
#
# COMPACT_ATOMS: atom_id res chain seq x y z
N MET A 1 -5.76 -54.51 -54.76
CA MET A 1 -4.94 -55.00 -53.62
C MET A 1 -5.03 -54.00 -52.48
N TRP A 2 -4.88 -54.51 -51.27
CA TRP A 2 -5.41 -54.06 -49.98
C TRP A 2 -5.11 -52.64 -49.47
N LYS A 3 -6.01 -52.21 -48.57
CA LYS A 3 -5.89 -51.19 -47.50
C LYS A 3 -4.58 -51.32 -46.72
N PHE A 4 -4.11 -50.23 -46.10
CA PHE A 4 -4.10 -50.08 -44.63
C PHE A 4 -3.91 -48.60 -44.27
N ALA A 5 -4.83 -48.11 -43.45
CA ALA A 5 -4.73 -46.85 -42.73
C ALA A 5 -3.73 -47.02 -41.57
N THR A 6 -3.00 -45.96 -41.23
CA THR A 6 -2.34 -45.84 -39.94
C THR A 6 -2.62 -44.45 -39.39
N ILE A 7 -3.21 -44.48 -38.21
CA ILE A 7 -3.79 -43.38 -37.46
C ILE A 7 -2.65 -42.52 -36.92
N ALA A 8 -2.65 -41.24 -37.26
CA ALA A 8 -1.81 -40.25 -36.59
C ALA A 8 -2.41 -39.99 -35.20
N LEU A 9 -1.72 -40.46 -34.16
CA LEU A 9 -2.03 -40.10 -32.79
C LEU A 9 -1.53 -38.66 -32.58
N VAL A 10 -2.41 -37.67 -32.77
CA VAL A 10 -2.16 -36.30 -32.32
C VAL A 10 -2.39 -36.32 -30.82
N ALA A 11 -1.32 -36.38 -30.04
CA ALA A 11 -1.40 -36.05 -28.62
C ALA A 11 -1.67 -34.55 -28.52
N ALA A 12 -2.93 -34.20 -28.28
CA ALA A 12 -3.29 -32.85 -27.85
C ALA A 12 -2.70 -32.64 -26.45
N LEU A 13 -1.57 -31.94 -26.38
CA LEU A 13 -1.15 -31.25 -25.17
C LEU A 13 -2.15 -30.11 -24.97
N ALA A 14 -3.26 -30.40 -24.29
CA ALA A 14 -4.04 -29.39 -23.63
C ALA A 14 -3.21 -28.89 -22.45
N GLY A 15 -2.32 -27.93 -22.72
CA GLY A 15 -1.83 -27.05 -21.68
C GLY A 15 -3.03 -26.22 -21.23
N THR A 16 -3.56 -26.50 -20.03
CA THR A 16 -4.36 -25.54 -19.31
C THR A 16 -3.45 -24.35 -19.04
N THR A 17 -3.50 -23.36 -19.93
CA THR A 17 -3.04 -22.03 -19.58
C THR A 17 -4.06 -21.57 -18.54
N ASN A 18 -3.68 -21.57 -17.28
CA ASN A 18 -4.47 -20.89 -16.26
C ASN A 18 -4.40 -19.40 -16.63
N VAL A 19 -5.41 -18.94 -17.36
CA VAL A 19 -5.57 -17.54 -17.72
C VAL A 19 -6.05 -16.86 -16.45
N GLN A 20 -5.16 -16.08 -15.82
CA GLN A 20 -5.54 -15.24 -14.68
C GLN A 20 -6.77 -14.42 -15.08
N ALA A 21 -7.82 -14.47 -14.25
CA ALA A 21 -9.01 -13.66 -14.49
C ALA A 21 -8.63 -12.18 -14.50
N SER A 22 -9.17 -11.41 -15.45
CA SER A 22 -8.82 -10.00 -15.59
C SER A 22 -9.94 -9.16 -16.16
N CYS A 23 -9.93 -7.88 -15.82
CA CYS A 23 -10.77 -6.85 -16.41
C CYS A 23 -9.93 -5.62 -16.77
N SER A 24 -10.22 -4.99 -17.91
CA SER A 24 -9.50 -3.81 -18.39
C SER A 24 -10.45 -2.67 -18.70
N TYR A 25 -10.14 -1.47 -18.21
CA TYR A 25 -10.93 -0.26 -18.48
C TYR A 25 -10.95 0.12 -19.96
N LYS A 26 -9.95 -0.31 -20.72
CA LYS A 26 -9.88 -0.05 -22.17
C LYS A 26 -10.88 -0.87 -22.96
N THR A 27 -11.24 -2.06 -22.47
CA THR A 27 -12.05 -3.03 -23.22
C THR A 27 -13.37 -3.37 -22.54
N SER A 28 -13.52 -3.09 -21.25
CA SER A 28 -14.74 -3.32 -20.49
C SER A 28 -15.75 -2.19 -20.69
N THR A 29 -17.03 -2.55 -20.83
CA THR A 29 -18.14 -1.60 -20.87
C THR A 29 -18.65 -1.23 -19.48
N THR A 30 -18.19 -1.92 -18.43
CA THR A 30 -18.71 -1.81 -17.06
C THR A 30 -17.76 -1.09 -16.11
N SER A 31 -16.62 -0.59 -16.61
CA SER A 31 -15.54 -0.01 -15.79
C SER A 31 -15.08 -0.96 -14.67
N CYS A 32 -15.13 -2.28 -14.95
CA CYS A 32 -14.81 -3.35 -14.01
C CYS A 32 -15.53 -3.22 -12.67
N ALA A 33 -16.85 -2.96 -12.71
CA ALA A 33 -17.68 -2.97 -11.51
C ALA A 33 -17.64 -4.34 -10.82
N LEU A 34 -17.74 -4.32 -9.48
CA LEU A 34 -17.65 -5.50 -8.62
C LEU A 34 -18.63 -6.61 -9.03
N ASP A 35 -19.89 -6.25 -9.29
CA ASP A 35 -20.96 -7.20 -9.66
C ASP A 35 -20.70 -7.92 -10.99
N ASP A 36 -19.80 -7.40 -11.83
CA ASP A 36 -19.44 -7.97 -13.13
C ASP A 36 -18.10 -8.74 -13.10
N LEU A 37 -17.45 -8.85 -11.94
CA LEU A 37 -16.19 -9.56 -11.81
C LEU A 37 -16.43 -11.08 -11.80
N GLU A 38 -15.58 -11.80 -12.55
CA GLU A 38 -15.52 -13.26 -12.55
C GLU A 38 -14.16 -13.71 -11.98
N PRO A 39 -14.04 -13.95 -10.66
CA PRO A 39 -12.79 -14.35 -10.04
C PRO A 39 -12.23 -15.67 -10.56
N SER A 40 -10.90 -15.75 -10.59
CA SER A 40 -10.19 -16.97 -10.95
C SER A 40 -10.60 -18.11 -10.02
N ALA A 41 -10.84 -19.30 -10.59
CA ALA A 41 -11.11 -20.49 -9.82
C ALA A 41 -9.88 -20.99 -9.02
N ASP A 42 -8.68 -20.51 -9.35
CA ASP A 42 -7.43 -20.95 -8.72
C ASP A 42 -7.15 -20.23 -7.39
N ASP A 43 -7.28 -18.90 -7.39
CA ASP A 43 -6.88 -18.04 -6.26
C ASP A 43 -7.99 -17.09 -5.79
N GLY A 44 -9.16 -17.11 -6.45
CA GLY A 44 -10.28 -16.24 -6.10
C GLY A 44 -10.05 -14.77 -6.45
N SER A 45 -9.08 -14.44 -7.31
CA SER A 45 -8.73 -13.06 -7.64
C SER A 45 -9.04 -12.66 -9.08
N VAL A 46 -9.10 -11.35 -9.32
CA VAL A 46 -9.18 -10.72 -10.65
C VAL A 46 -8.12 -9.62 -10.75
N LEU A 47 -7.39 -9.57 -11.85
CA LEU A 47 -6.49 -8.45 -12.16
C LEU A 47 -7.26 -7.32 -12.85
N ILE A 48 -7.20 -6.13 -12.29
CA ILE A 48 -7.81 -4.93 -12.87
C ILE A 48 -6.71 -4.10 -13.54
N TYR A 49 -6.86 -3.86 -14.84
CA TYR A 49 -5.97 -3.05 -15.65
C TYR A 49 -6.59 -1.65 -15.86
N PRO A 50 -6.27 -0.67 -15.01
CA PRO A 50 -6.87 0.67 -15.08
C PRO A 50 -6.42 1.45 -16.32
N GLY A 51 -5.19 1.25 -16.79
CA GLY A 51 -4.64 2.01 -17.91
C GLY A 51 -4.56 3.51 -17.60
N GLY A 52 -4.87 4.37 -18.58
CA GLY A 52 -4.73 5.82 -18.38
C GLY A 52 -3.27 6.21 -18.09
N SER A 53 -3.05 6.88 -16.96
CA SER A 53 -1.72 7.31 -16.50
C SER A 53 -0.99 6.27 -15.63
N THR A 54 -1.60 5.12 -15.33
CA THR A 54 -0.94 4.10 -14.50
C THR A 54 0.16 3.39 -15.26
N ARG A 55 1.30 3.15 -14.62
CA ARG A 55 2.44 2.43 -15.19
C ARG A 55 3.47 2.07 -14.12
N CYS A 56 4.34 1.11 -14.43
CA CYS A 56 5.54 0.85 -13.64
C CYS A 56 6.72 1.77 -14.05
N ALA A 57 7.81 1.66 -13.28
CA ALA A 57 8.98 2.54 -13.34
C ALA A 57 9.60 2.72 -14.73
N PHE A 58 9.61 1.67 -15.53
CA PHE A 58 10.42 1.57 -16.74
C PHE A 58 9.58 1.13 -17.93
N ASP A 59 10.06 1.40 -19.14
CA ASP A 59 9.49 0.80 -20.35
C ASP A 59 9.88 -0.68 -20.43
N ASP A 60 9.18 -1.47 -21.26
CA ASP A 60 9.39 -2.92 -21.35
C ASP A 60 10.81 -3.28 -21.78
N TYR A 61 11.47 -4.13 -20.99
CA TYR A 61 12.81 -4.63 -21.26
C TYR A 61 13.04 -5.99 -20.64
N VAL A 62 13.82 -6.82 -21.32
CA VAL A 62 14.20 -8.14 -20.84
C VAL A 62 15.67 -8.33 -21.16
N ASP A 63 16.46 -8.59 -20.12
CA ASP A 63 17.82 -9.07 -20.27
C ASP A 63 17.96 -10.46 -19.65
N THR A 64 18.16 -11.45 -20.52
CA THR A 64 18.30 -12.85 -20.10
C THR A 64 19.65 -13.13 -19.44
N SER A 65 20.63 -12.24 -19.57
CA SER A 65 21.95 -12.43 -18.97
C SER A 65 22.00 -12.06 -17.49
N THR A 66 21.36 -10.96 -17.10
CA THR A 66 21.20 -10.55 -15.68
C THR A 66 19.93 -11.11 -15.03
N GLY A 67 18.96 -11.56 -15.84
CA GLY A 67 17.62 -11.93 -15.38
C GLY A 67 16.74 -10.72 -15.09
N PHE A 68 17.19 -9.50 -15.43
CA PHE A 68 16.43 -8.27 -15.22
C PHE A 68 15.27 -8.17 -16.20
N VAL A 69 14.09 -7.85 -15.67
CA VAL A 69 12.86 -7.66 -16.46
C VAL A 69 12.19 -6.40 -15.98
N THR A 70 11.67 -5.61 -16.92
CA THR A 70 10.77 -4.49 -16.63
C THR A 70 9.52 -4.66 -17.47
N ASN A 71 8.39 -4.21 -16.93
CA ASN A 71 7.12 -4.19 -17.65
C ASN A 71 6.41 -2.90 -17.28
N ALA A 72 6.11 -2.06 -18.28
CA ALA A 72 5.49 -0.76 -18.06
C ALA A 72 4.03 -0.87 -17.58
N THR A 73 3.39 -2.02 -17.79
CA THR A 73 1.97 -2.21 -17.49
C THR A 73 1.76 -2.37 -15.99
N PHE A 74 0.91 -1.50 -15.44
CA PHE A 74 0.40 -1.64 -14.09
C PHE A 74 -0.99 -2.30 -14.10
N PHE A 75 -1.25 -3.12 -13.07
CA PHE A 75 -2.56 -3.61 -12.68
C PHE A 75 -2.62 -3.66 -11.15
N PHE A 76 -3.81 -3.68 -10.59
CA PHE A 76 -4.02 -4.08 -9.19
C PHE A 76 -4.85 -5.36 -9.14
N GLN A 77 -4.77 -6.09 -8.05
CA GLN A 77 -5.41 -7.38 -7.89
C GLN A 77 -6.52 -7.28 -6.85
N VAL A 78 -7.70 -7.82 -7.18
CA VAL A 78 -8.87 -7.79 -6.31
C VAL A 78 -9.23 -9.21 -5.94
N PHE A 79 -9.49 -9.45 -4.67
CA PHE A 79 -10.03 -10.70 -4.14
C PHE A 79 -11.41 -10.39 -3.55
N PRO A 80 -12.48 -10.45 -4.37
CA PRO A 80 -13.81 -10.12 -3.89
C PRO A 80 -14.39 -11.27 -3.06
N ASN A 81 -15.11 -10.92 -1.99
CA ASN A 81 -15.95 -11.88 -1.28
C ASN A 81 -17.37 -11.87 -1.87
N LEU A 82 -17.61 -12.74 -2.85
CA LEU A 82 -18.88 -12.78 -3.60
C LEU A 82 -20.06 -13.40 -2.83
N GLU A 83 -19.86 -13.88 -1.60
CA GLU A 83 -20.95 -14.42 -0.78
C GLU A 83 -21.71 -13.34 0.02
N GLU A 84 -21.14 -12.14 0.15
CA GLU A 84 -21.75 -11.00 0.85
C GLU A 84 -22.09 -9.83 -0.09
N THR A 85 -23.07 -9.00 0.29
CA THR A 85 -23.42 -7.78 -0.44
C THR A 85 -22.42 -6.67 -0.13
N ALA A 86 -22.01 -5.84 -1.10
CA ALA A 86 -20.98 -4.80 -0.92
C ALA A 86 -21.14 -3.91 0.34
N ASP A 87 -22.37 -3.59 0.76
CA ASP A 87 -22.67 -2.78 1.96
C ASP A 87 -22.44 -3.52 3.30
N SER A 88 -22.14 -4.82 3.26
CA SER A 88 -21.90 -5.66 4.43
C SER A 88 -20.44 -6.11 4.58
N ASN A 89 -19.56 -5.66 3.69
CA ASN A 89 -18.24 -6.23 3.53
C ASN A 89 -17.18 -5.59 4.44
N LYS A 90 -16.20 -6.40 4.86
CA LYS A 90 -14.96 -5.93 5.48
C LYS A 90 -13.94 -5.70 4.35
N LEU A 91 -13.38 -4.50 4.26
CA LEU A 91 -12.47 -4.12 3.17
C LEU A 91 -11.04 -3.99 3.67
N MET A 92 -10.13 -4.68 3.01
CA MET A 92 -8.69 -4.48 3.16
C MET A 92 -8.13 -3.81 1.90
N ILE A 93 -7.42 -2.70 2.07
CA ILE A 93 -6.52 -2.17 1.04
C ILE A 93 -5.10 -2.60 1.41
N PHE A 94 -4.48 -3.42 0.58
CA PHE A 94 -3.15 -3.98 0.85
C PHE A 94 -2.09 -3.42 -0.11
N PHE A 95 -1.05 -2.79 0.44
CA PHE A 95 0.11 -2.30 -0.31
C PHE A 95 1.26 -3.28 -0.16
N ARG A 96 1.69 -3.89 -1.27
CA ARG A 96 2.85 -4.79 -1.25
C ARG A 96 4.14 -3.98 -1.19
N GLY A 97 5.15 -4.53 -0.51
CA GLY A 97 6.52 -4.02 -0.63
C GLY A 97 7.29 -4.59 -1.82
N GLY A 98 8.59 -4.32 -1.82
CA GLY A 98 9.46 -4.74 -2.91
C GLY A 98 10.70 -3.88 -3.07
N GLY A 99 11.31 -3.47 -1.95
CA GLY A 99 12.44 -2.53 -1.94
C GLY A 99 12.05 -1.09 -2.26
N ALA A 100 13.04 -0.25 -2.54
CA ALA A 100 12.86 1.12 -3.04
C ALA A 100 14.21 1.61 -3.57
N CYS A 101 14.19 2.65 -4.39
CA CYS A 101 15.41 3.39 -4.68
C CYS A 101 15.50 4.63 -3.77
N THR A 102 16.71 5.15 -3.56
CA THR A 102 16.99 6.19 -2.56
C THR A 102 17.58 7.47 -3.14
N ASP A 103 18.03 7.45 -4.39
CA ASP A 103 18.67 8.58 -5.07
C ASP A 103 18.68 8.42 -6.60
N ALA A 104 19.24 9.40 -7.31
CA ALA A 104 19.37 9.38 -8.77
C ALA A 104 20.15 8.18 -9.33
N THR A 105 20.96 7.49 -8.50
CA THR A 105 21.80 6.39 -8.93
C THR A 105 21.07 5.07 -8.77
N THR A 106 20.51 4.82 -7.58
CA THR A 106 19.67 3.66 -7.29
C THR A 106 18.38 3.69 -8.12
N CYS A 107 17.80 4.85 -8.43
CA CYS A 107 16.59 4.91 -9.26
C CYS A 107 16.86 4.76 -10.77
N ASN A 108 18.13 4.65 -11.18
CA ASN A 108 18.49 4.62 -12.57
C ASN A 108 18.33 3.22 -13.19
N PHE A 109 17.72 3.16 -14.38
CA PHE A 109 17.53 1.91 -15.13
C PHE A 109 18.81 1.09 -15.28
N ALA A 110 19.91 1.72 -15.73
CA ALA A 110 21.14 0.99 -16.03
C ALA A 110 21.77 0.41 -14.75
N THR A 111 21.59 1.08 -13.61
CA THR A 111 21.96 0.54 -12.29
C THR A 111 21.11 -0.68 -11.95
N GLN A 112 19.79 -0.59 -12.06
CA GLN A 112 18.89 -1.71 -11.75
C GLN A 112 19.13 -2.92 -12.66
N CYS A 113 19.29 -2.68 -13.97
CA CYS A 113 19.65 -3.71 -14.94
C CYS A 113 21.00 -4.36 -14.60
N SER A 114 22.00 -3.55 -14.24
CA SER A 114 23.34 -4.08 -13.90
C SER A 114 23.34 -4.92 -12.63
N LEU A 115 22.44 -4.62 -11.69
CA LEU A 115 22.22 -5.42 -10.48
C LEU A 115 21.44 -6.71 -10.75
N GLY A 116 20.64 -6.76 -11.82
CA GLY A 116 19.89 -7.95 -12.22
C GLY A 116 18.89 -8.37 -11.15
N THR A 117 18.97 -9.63 -10.74
CA THR A 117 18.16 -10.19 -9.64
C THR A 117 18.42 -9.53 -8.28
N SER A 118 19.50 -8.76 -8.13
CA SER A 118 19.83 -7.98 -6.93
C SER A 118 19.39 -6.51 -7.04
N GLN A 119 18.46 -6.19 -7.95
CA GLN A 119 17.82 -4.88 -8.06
C GLN A 119 17.32 -4.37 -6.70
N THR A 120 17.36 -3.06 -6.51
CA THR A 120 16.96 -2.43 -5.24
C THR A 120 15.45 -2.36 -5.06
N PHE A 121 14.69 -2.51 -6.14
CA PHE A 121 13.22 -2.57 -6.09
C PHE A 121 12.64 -3.41 -7.24
N HIS A 122 11.41 -3.90 -7.08
CA HIS A 122 10.68 -4.58 -8.14
C HIS A 122 10.24 -3.61 -9.25
N THR A 123 10.42 -4.01 -10.50
CA THR A 123 10.16 -3.19 -11.70
C THR A 123 8.95 -3.68 -12.52
N THR A 124 8.21 -4.65 -11.98
CA THR A 124 7.04 -5.28 -12.60
C THR A 124 5.91 -5.39 -11.59
N ALA A 125 4.69 -5.07 -12.01
CA ALA A 125 3.51 -5.40 -11.21
C ALA A 125 3.32 -6.92 -11.22
N GLU A 126 3.18 -7.52 -10.03
CA GLU A 126 3.07 -8.96 -9.85
C GLU A 126 1.78 -9.30 -9.10
N SER A 127 1.03 -10.28 -9.60
CA SER A 127 -0.04 -10.90 -8.83
C SER A 127 0.56 -11.73 -7.70
N TYR A 128 -0.09 -11.75 -6.54
CA TYR A 128 0.40 -12.43 -5.36
C TYR A 128 -0.75 -13.12 -4.64
N ASN A 129 -0.61 -14.39 -4.26
CA ASN A 129 -1.67 -15.21 -3.68
C ASN A 129 -1.18 -16.08 -2.50
N GLU A 130 -0.15 -15.62 -1.79
CA GLU A 130 0.42 -16.27 -0.61
C GLU A 130 0.06 -15.51 0.67
N GLY A 131 0.33 -16.13 1.83
CA GLY A 131 0.16 -15.51 3.14
C GLY A 131 -1.28 -15.05 3.38
N MET A 132 -1.46 -13.79 3.77
CA MET A 132 -2.79 -13.20 3.98
C MET A 132 -3.64 -13.10 2.71
N LEU A 133 -3.06 -13.21 1.51
CA LEU A 133 -3.81 -13.25 0.24
C LEU A 133 -4.16 -14.67 -0.20
N ASN A 134 -3.65 -15.70 0.49
CA ASN A 134 -3.91 -17.09 0.12
C ASN A 134 -5.33 -17.51 0.52
N ARG A 135 -6.25 -17.50 -0.45
CA ARG A 135 -7.64 -17.95 -0.28
C ARG A 135 -7.81 -19.45 -0.11
N THR A 136 -6.78 -20.24 -0.40
CA THR A 136 -6.82 -21.70 -0.27
C THR A 136 -6.43 -22.19 1.12
N ASN A 137 -5.84 -21.32 1.95
CA ASN A 137 -5.51 -21.63 3.34
C ASN A 137 -6.76 -21.45 4.22
N PRO A 138 -7.35 -22.51 4.79
CA PRO A 138 -8.55 -22.39 5.61
C PRO A 138 -8.32 -21.61 6.91
N ASP A 139 -7.08 -21.53 7.38
CA ASP A 139 -6.71 -20.82 8.61
C ASP A 139 -6.42 -19.32 8.35
N ASN A 140 -6.53 -18.86 7.10
CA ASN A 140 -6.38 -17.44 6.77
C ASN A 140 -7.63 -16.67 7.22
N MET A 141 -7.49 -15.92 8.32
CA MET A 141 -8.57 -15.09 8.88
C MET A 141 -9.04 -13.95 7.97
N PHE A 142 -8.31 -13.66 6.89
CA PHE A 142 -8.71 -12.66 5.90
C PHE A 142 -9.57 -13.24 4.76
N ASN A 143 -9.89 -14.54 4.80
CA ASN A 143 -10.69 -15.21 3.77
C ASN A 143 -12.10 -14.64 3.57
N ASP A 144 -12.65 -13.95 4.57
CA ASP A 144 -13.97 -13.32 4.48
C ASP A 144 -13.91 -11.81 4.22
N TRP A 145 -12.71 -11.23 4.04
CA TRP A 145 -12.51 -9.84 3.63
C TRP A 145 -12.53 -9.71 2.11
N ASP A 146 -13.03 -8.59 1.60
CA ASP A 146 -12.66 -8.11 0.29
C ASP A 146 -11.25 -7.51 0.37
N ILE A 147 -10.37 -7.87 -0.56
CA ILE A 147 -9.00 -7.36 -0.56
C ILE A 147 -8.69 -6.69 -1.90
N VAL A 148 -8.26 -5.43 -1.85
CA VAL A 148 -7.67 -4.71 -2.97
C VAL A 148 -6.17 -4.64 -2.76
N HIS A 149 -5.44 -5.52 -3.45
CA HIS A 149 -3.99 -5.60 -3.44
C HIS A 149 -3.39 -4.69 -4.51
N ILE A 150 -2.59 -3.73 -4.07
CA ILE A 150 -1.80 -2.80 -4.89
C ILE A 150 -0.38 -3.36 -4.97
N PRO A 151 0.03 -3.92 -6.13
CA PRO A 151 1.39 -4.39 -6.31
C PRO A 151 2.33 -3.19 -6.49
N TYR A 152 3.57 -3.36 -6.08
CA TYR A 152 4.57 -2.31 -6.13
C TYR A 152 5.60 -2.55 -7.23
N CYS A 153 5.78 -1.55 -8.11
CA CYS A 153 6.65 -1.66 -9.28
C CYS A 153 7.35 -0.34 -9.68
N THR A 154 7.36 0.64 -8.79
CA THR A 154 7.74 2.02 -9.10
C THR A 154 8.94 2.53 -8.29
N GLY A 155 9.36 1.84 -7.24
CA GLY A 155 10.56 2.20 -6.48
C GLY A 155 10.43 3.47 -5.61
N ASP A 156 9.22 4.02 -5.50
CA ASP A 156 8.90 5.35 -4.96
C ASP A 156 7.92 5.32 -3.76
N LEU A 157 7.87 4.20 -3.03
CA LEU A 157 6.99 3.98 -1.87
C LEU A 157 5.52 4.33 -2.16
N ASP A 158 5.04 3.92 -3.33
CA ASP A 158 3.68 4.14 -3.83
C ASP A 158 3.27 5.62 -3.90
N GLY A 159 4.19 6.56 -3.73
CA GLY A 159 3.91 7.98 -3.50
C GLY A 159 4.56 8.93 -4.50
N GLY A 160 5.20 8.43 -5.55
CA GLY A 160 5.94 9.26 -6.50
C GLY A 160 5.10 9.81 -7.67
N ASN A 161 5.56 10.94 -8.23
CA ASN A 161 4.96 11.58 -9.41
C ASN A 161 5.98 12.25 -10.37
N LYS A 162 7.28 12.03 -10.18
CA LYS A 162 8.36 12.61 -10.99
C LYS A 162 8.82 11.68 -12.11
N VAL A 163 9.42 12.26 -13.15
CA VAL A 163 10.09 11.52 -14.23
C VAL A 163 11.55 11.95 -14.30
N TYR A 164 12.46 10.98 -14.25
CA TYR A 164 13.89 11.22 -14.35
C TYR A 164 14.46 10.62 -15.64
N PRO A 165 15.33 11.35 -16.37
CA PRO A 165 15.93 10.84 -17.58
C PRO A 165 16.90 9.69 -17.27
N GLY A 166 17.03 8.76 -18.22
CA GLY A 166 18.04 7.71 -18.16
C GLY A 166 19.45 8.29 -18.27
N VAL A 167 20.33 7.87 -17.36
CA VAL A 167 21.74 8.32 -17.29
C VAL A 167 22.66 7.11 -17.21
N ASP A 168 23.68 7.06 -18.06
CA ASP A 168 24.76 6.07 -17.94
C ASP A 168 25.87 6.65 -17.06
N TYR A 169 25.94 6.23 -15.81
CA TYR A 169 27.04 6.61 -14.93
C TYR A 169 28.33 5.85 -15.32
N SER A 170 29.46 6.55 -15.33
CA SER A 170 30.74 5.96 -15.79
C SER A 170 31.17 4.74 -15.00
N PHE A 171 30.82 4.66 -13.71
CA PHE A 171 31.17 3.53 -12.85
C PHE A 171 30.41 2.25 -13.22
N LEU A 172 29.28 2.34 -13.94
CA LEU A 172 28.50 1.16 -14.35
C LEU A 172 29.25 0.28 -15.36
N ALA A 173 30.27 0.82 -16.04
CA ALA A 173 31.16 0.01 -16.88
C ALA A 173 31.86 -1.11 -16.08
N GLU A 174 32.13 -0.88 -14.80
CA GLU A 174 32.79 -1.85 -13.91
C GLU A 174 31.89 -3.03 -13.53
N PHE A 175 30.57 -2.91 -13.70
CA PHE A 175 29.62 -4.02 -13.48
C PHE A 175 29.70 -5.07 -14.58
N GLY A 176 30.37 -4.77 -15.71
CA GLY A 176 30.55 -5.73 -16.81
C GLY A 176 29.27 -6.09 -17.55
N GLN A 177 28.23 -5.25 -17.47
CA GLN A 177 26.92 -5.42 -18.11
C GLN A 177 26.71 -4.37 -19.22
N PRO A 178 27.46 -4.41 -20.34
CA PRO A 178 27.38 -3.38 -21.38
C PRO A 178 26.00 -3.32 -22.06
N GLN A 179 25.20 -4.38 -22.00
CA GLN A 179 23.83 -4.41 -22.52
C GLN A 179 22.85 -3.53 -21.73
N CYS A 180 23.17 -3.21 -20.46
CA CYS A 180 22.38 -2.32 -19.62
C CYS A 180 22.67 -0.83 -19.90
N LEU A 181 23.79 -0.52 -20.55
CA LEU A 181 24.20 0.84 -20.90
C LEU A 181 23.60 1.27 -22.24
N GLY A 182 23.46 2.58 -22.43
CA GLY A 182 23.02 3.19 -23.69
C GLY A 182 21.53 3.06 -23.97
N GLN A 183 20.74 2.52 -23.03
CA GLN A 183 19.30 2.34 -23.19
C GLN A 183 18.54 3.68 -23.10
N GLY A 184 19.06 4.67 -22.36
CA GLY A 184 18.45 5.99 -22.21
C GLY A 184 17.05 5.94 -21.56
N MET A 185 16.75 4.88 -20.82
CA MET A 185 15.40 4.63 -20.30
C MET A 185 15.08 5.57 -19.13
N SER A 186 13.96 6.27 -19.24
CA SER A 186 13.50 7.17 -18.17
C SER A 186 12.88 6.38 -17.02
N MET A 187 13.12 6.85 -15.80
CA MET A 187 12.47 6.38 -14.58
C MET A 187 11.18 7.17 -14.37
N HIS A 188 10.06 6.47 -14.24
CA HIS A 188 8.75 7.02 -13.96
C HIS A 188 8.33 6.71 -12.53
N MET A 189 8.48 7.68 -11.63
CA MET A 189 7.90 7.63 -10.29
C MET A 189 6.40 7.86 -10.45
N ASN A 190 5.63 6.77 -10.49
CA ASN A 190 4.21 6.80 -10.83
C ASN A 190 3.35 6.11 -9.76
N GLY A 191 3.93 5.85 -8.58
CA GLY A 191 3.28 5.18 -7.46
C GLY A 191 1.96 5.86 -7.11
N TYR A 192 1.94 7.19 -6.98
CA TYR A 192 0.72 7.89 -6.59
C TYR A 192 -0.44 7.70 -7.57
N ALA A 193 -0.18 7.76 -8.88
CA ALA A 193 -1.22 7.55 -9.88
C ALA A 193 -1.71 6.09 -9.88
N ASN A 194 -0.83 5.13 -9.62
CA ASN A 194 -1.17 3.71 -9.49
C ASN A 194 -2.06 3.49 -8.26
N SER A 195 -1.65 3.98 -7.08
CA SER A 195 -2.40 3.85 -5.83
C SER A 195 -3.74 4.56 -5.90
N GLN A 196 -3.79 5.79 -6.42
CA GLN A 196 -5.05 6.52 -6.64
C GLN A 196 -6.02 5.75 -7.53
N SER A 197 -5.54 5.10 -8.59
CA SER A 197 -6.42 4.32 -9.46
C SER A 197 -7.09 3.15 -8.73
N ALA A 198 -6.34 2.44 -7.87
CA ALA A 198 -6.86 1.34 -7.08
C ALA A 198 -7.78 1.82 -5.95
N LEU A 199 -7.40 2.89 -5.24
CA LEU A 199 -8.21 3.48 -4.16
C LEU A 199 -9.54 4.04 -4.69
N GLN A 200 -9.53 4.70 -5.85
CA GLN A 200 -10.76 5.19 -6.48
C GLN A 200 -11.67 4.05 -6.94
N TRP A 201 -11.09 2.99 -7.51
CA TRP A 201 -11.85 1.78 -7.83
C TRP A 201 -12.46 1.17 -6.55
N ALA A 202 -11.67 1.03 -5.49
CA ALA A 202 -12.14 0.47 -4.23
C ALA A 202 -13.26 1.31 -3.60
N LEU A 203 -13.11 2.63 -3.54
CA LEU A 203 -14.13 3.53 -2.99
C LEU A 203 -15.43 3.49 -3.81
N ALA A 204 -15.35 3.37 -5.13
CA ALA A 204 -16.52 3.28 -5.99
C ALA A 204 -17.30 1.97 -5.80
N ASN A 205 -16.62 0.86 -5.50
CA ASN A 205 -17.23 -0.46 -5.35
C ASN A 205 -17.58 -0.81 -3.89
N TYR A 206 -16.87 -0.23 -2.93
CA TYR A 206 -17.05 -0.43 -1.49
C TYR A 206 -17.16 0.93 -0.79
N PRO A 207 -18.22 1.72 -1.05
CA PRO A 207 -18.34 3.06 -0.51
C PRO A 207 -18.61 3.07 1.01
N ASN A 208 -19.18 1.99 1.57
CA ASN A 208 -19.57 1.92 2.97
C ASN A 208 -19.26 0.54 3.59
N PRO A 209 -17.97 0.16 3.70
CA PRO A 209 -17.61 -1.11 4.29
C PRO A 209 -17.92 -1.13 5.80
N LYS A 210 -18.22 -2.31 6.35
CA LYS A 210 -18.41 -2.50 7.80
C LYS A 210 -17.13 -2.23 8.59
N GLN A 211 -15.98 -2.43 7.97
CA GLN A 211 -14.65 -2.16 8.53
C GLN A 211 -13.69 -1.85 7.38
N LEU A 212 -12.76 -0.93 7.61
CA LEU A 212 -11.70 -0.58 6.67
C LEU A 212 -10.35 -0.83 7.31
N LEU A 213 -9.61 -1.79 6.76
CA LEU A 213 -8.23 -2.08 7.12
C LEU A 213 -7.32 -1.61 5.98
N ILE A 214 -6.30 -0.82 6.29
CA ILE A 214 -5.16 -0.69 5.40
C ILE A 214 -4.00 -1.51 5.92
N SER A 215 -3.39 -2.30 5.05
CA SER A 215 -2.30 -3.21 5.41
C SER A 215 -1.13 -2.99 4.46
N GLY A 216 0.10 -3.16 4.93
CA GLY A 216 1.27 -3.08 4.07
C GLY A 216 2.45 -3.86 4.61
N THR A 217 3.25 -4.41 3.69
CA THR A 217 4.47 -5.18 4.01
C THR A 217 5.69 -4.47 3.47
N SER A 218 6.81 -4.47 4.21
CA SER A 218 8.08 -3.88 3.75
C SER A 218 7.89 -2.41 3.30
N ALA A 219 8.31 -2.04 2.08
CA ALA A 219 8.06 -0.70 1.53
C ALA A 219 6.57 -0.28 1.57
N GLY A 220 5.64 -1.21 1.35
CA GLY A 220 4.21 -0.96 1.42
C GLY A 220 3.73 -0.62 2.84
N SER A 221 4.46 -1.05 3.88
CA SER A 221 4.16 -0.70 5.27
C SER A 221 4.50 0.77 5.57
N LEU A 222 5.53 1.33 4.94
CA LEU A 222 5.78 2.78 4.95
C LEU A 222 4.72 3.52 4.13
N SER A 223 4.31 2.97 2.98
CA SER A 223 3.24 3.54 2.15
C SER A 223 1.95 3.70 2.95
N ILE A 224 1.43 2.64 3.59
CA ILE A 224 0.18 2.74 4.38
C ILE A 224 0.27 3.69 5.57
N GLN A 225 1.43 3.82 6.20
CA GLN A 225 1.64 4.82 7.25
C GLN A 225 1.50 6.25 6.69
N ALA A 226 2.06 6.52 5.50
CA ALA A 226 1.96 7.79 4.79
C ALA A 226 0.55 8.08 4.22
N TYR A 227 -0.15 7.04 3.75
CA TYR A 227 -1.48 7.11 3.13
C TYR A 227 -2.65 7.08 4.12
N SER A 228 -2.42 6.70 5.38
CA SER A 228 -3.46 6.49 6.40
C SER A 228 -4.50 7.61 6.49
N ALA A 229 -4.06 8.86 6.64
CA ALA A 229 -4.95 10.02 6.72
C ALA A 229 -5.76 10.23 5.43
N LEU A 230 -5.14 10.07 4.26
CA LEU A 230 -5.82 10.19 2.97
C LEU A 230 -6.91 9.13 2.80
N VAL A 231 -6.61 7.88 3.14
CA VAL A 231 -7.59 6.80 3.03
C VAL A 231 -8.75 7.01 4.01
N ALA A 232 -8.46 7.45 5.23
CA ALA A 232 -9.51 7.78 6.20
C ALA A 232 -10.44 8.91 5.69
N ASP A 233 -9.88 9.96 5.09
CA ASP A 233 -10.65 11.06 4.48
C ASP A 233 -11.46 10.59 3.27
N MET A 234 -10.88 9.79 2.38
CA MET A 234 -11.54 9.25 1.19
C MET A 234 -12.81 8.46 1.52
N TRP A 235 -12.78 7.65 2.59
CA TRP A 235 -13.94 6.88 3.05
C TRP A 235 -14.81 7.62 4.06
N GLN A 236 -14.45 8.83 4.48
CA GLN A 236 -15.16 9.62 5.50
C GLN A 236 -15.35 8.79 6.78
N VAL A 237 -14.26 8.17 7.22
CA VAL A 237 -14.28 7.14 8.27
C VAL A 237 -14.89 7.67 9.57
N GLU A 238 -14.53 8.90 9.97
CA GLU A 238 -15.08 9.57 11.14
C GLU A 238 -16.59 9.85 10.95
N GLU A 239 -16.98 10.50 9.85
CA GLU A 239 -18.38 10.89 9.63
C GLU A 239 -19.32 9.70 9.48
N ARG A 240 -18.82 8.58 8.98
CA ARG A 240 -19.57 7.35 8.76
C ARG A 240 -19.42 6.33 9.89
N ALA A 241 -18.59 6.64 10.89
CA ALA A 241 -18.26 5.73 11.99
C ALA A 241 -17.82 4.34 11.49
N ILE A 242 -16.96 4.33 10.46
CA ILE A 242 -16.38 3.08 9.93
C ILE A 242 -15.21 2.70 10.85
N PRO A 243 -15.20 1.51 11.47
CA PRO A 243 -14.02 1.02 12.18
C PRO A 243 -12.80 0.99 11.26
N TYR A 244 -11.71 1.64 11.68
CA TYR A 244 -10.51 1.82 10.88
C TYR A 244 -9.27 1.27 11.55
N SER A 245 -8.47 0.55 10.78
CA SER A 245 -7.27 -0.13 11.28
C SER A 245 -6.11 0.02 10.30
N VAL A 246 -4.90 0.13 10.83
CA VAL A 246 -3.65 0.22 10.08
C VAL A 246 -2.71 -0.90 10.52
N LEU A 247 -2.38 -1.81 9.61
CA LEU A 247 -1.52 -2.98 9.83
C LEU A 247 -0.20 -2.83 9.07
N SER A 248 0.88 -2.59 9.80
CA SER A 248 2.22 -2.39 9.27
C SER A 248 3.10 -3.60 9.56
N ASP A 249 3.62 -4.27 8.55
CA ASP A 249 4.53 -5.41 8.69
C ASP A 249 5.93 -5.11 8.13
N SER A 250 6.94 -5.21 9.00
CA SER A 250 8.37 -5.16 8.71
C SER A 250 8.86 -3.81 8.16
N PHE A 251 8.35 -2.72 8.74
CA PHE A 251 8.97 -1.40 8.70
C PHE A 251 8.24 -0.40 9.63
N VAL A 252 8.98 0.40 10.41
CA VAL A 252 8.43 1.53 11.20
C VAL A 252 9.06 2.90 10.92
N GLY A 253 10.09 2.94 10.07
CA GLY A 253 10.73 4.19 9.61
C GLY A 253 12.10 4.47 10.19
N VAL A 254 12.89 3.44 10.55
CA VAL A 254 14.27 3.62 11.02
C VAL A 254 15.15 4.10 9.86
N LEU A 255 15.54 5.37 9.88
CA LEU A 255 16.40 6.03 8.88
C LEU A 255 17.59 6.73 9.57
N PRO A 256 18.69 7.01 8.86
CA PRO A 256 19.79 7.80 9.41
C PRO A 256 19.32 9.20 9.83
N GLU A 257 19.84 9.71 10.96
CA GLU A 257 19.41 11.01 11.53
C GLU A 257 19.63 12.18 10.55
N ASP A 258 20.73 12.13 9.78
CA ASP A 258 21.09 13.11 8.76
C ASP A 258 20.44 12.85 7.39
N GLN A 259 19.58 11.83 7.30
CA GLN A 259 18.79 11.48 6.11
C GLN A 259 17.29 11.44 6.46
N PRO A 260 16.69 12.60 6.83
CA PRO A 260 15.25 12.70 7.06
C PRO A 260 14.44 12.18 5.86
N ALA A 261 13.29 11.57 6.14
CA ALA A 261 12.38 11.05 5.12
C ALA A 261 11.97 12.11 4.08
N GLY A 262 11.93 13.39 4.46
CA GLY A 262 11.65 14.52 3.57
C GLY A 262 12.56 14.56 2.33
N ILE A 263 13.83 14.16 2.43
CA ILE A 263 14.75 14.10 1.27
C ILE A 263 14.23 13.10 0.23
N LEU A 264 13.89 11.88 0.66
CA LEU A 264 13.37 10.83 -0.22
C LEU A 264 11.99 11.21 -0.78
N LEU A 265 11.10 11.69 0.07
CA LEU A 265 9.74 12.07 -0.30
C LEU A 265 9.73 13.25 -1.28
N ASP A 266 10.62 14.25 -1.11
CA ASP A 266 10.74 15.31 -2.12
C ASP A 266 11.32 14.73 -3.41
N TYR A 267 12.37 13.90 -3.33
CA TYR A 267 12.95 13.26 -4.50
C TYR A 267 11.92 12.43 -5.30
N PHE A 268 10.96 11.76 -4.67
CA PHE A 268 9.86 11.08 -5.39
C PHE A 268 8.79 12.06 -5.94
N GLY A 269 8.74 13.27 -5.38
CA GLY A 269 7.74 14.30 -5.66
C GLY A 269 6.51 14.23 -4.77
N THR A 270 6.54 13.37 -3.74
CA THR A 270 5.46 13.12 -2.80
C THR A 270 5.07 14.37 -2.01
N CYS A 271 6.05 15.22 -1.64
CA CYS A 271 5.79 16.45 -0.89
C CYS A 271 4.85 17.44 -1.63
N GLY A 272 4.68 17.30 -2.95
CA GLY A 272 3.79 18.12 -3.76
C GLY A 272 2.39 17.54 -3.97
N LEU A 273 2.13 16.32 -3.48
CA LEU A 273 0.88 15.60 -3.68
C LEU A 273 -0.15 15.90 -2.59
N ASP A 274 -1.41 15.65 -2.91
CA ASP A 274 -2.51 15.74 -1.96
C ASP A 274 -2.65 14.44 -1.16
N MET A 275 -1.79 14.30 -0.14
CA MET A 275 -1.76 13.14 0.76
C MET A 275 -2.64 13.33 2.00
N HIS A 276 -3.49 14.36 2.02
CA HIS A 276 -4.23 14.81 3.22
C HIS A 276 -3.31 15.12 4.42
N TRP A 277 -2.03 15.42 4.18
CA TRP A 277 -1.10 15.80 5.25
C TRP A 277 -1.34 17.23 5.73
N THR A 278 -0.97 17.52 6.98
CA THR A 278 -1.06 18.88 7.51
C THR A 278 -0.14 19.83 6.75
N ASN A 279 -0.49 21.13 6.72
CA ASN A 279 0.38 22.16 6.13
C ASN A 279 1.80 22.16 6.72
N ALA A 280 1.94 21.84 8.02
CA ALA A 280 3.24 21.76 8.69
C ALA A 280 4.06 20.56 8.18
N THR A 281 3.41 19.39 8.06
CA THR A 281 4.02 18.18 7.48
C THR A 281 4.47 18.43 6.04
N VAL A 282 3.62 19.05 5.21
CA VAL A 282 3.97 19.39 3.82
C VAL A 282 5.13 20.38 3.76
N ALA A 283 5.15 21.40 4.62
CA ALA A 283 6.25 22.36 4.67
C ALA A 283 7.58 21.67 5.06
N ALA A 284 7.59 20.88 6.13
CA ALA A 284 8.76 20.13 6.57
C ALA A 284 9.26 19.13 5.49
N CYS A 285 8.34 18.53 4.74
CA CYS A 285 8.68 17.63 3.63
C CYS A 285 9.44 18.39 2.52
N LYS A 286 8.91 19.53 2.08
CA LYS A 286 9.53 20.37 1.03
C LYS A 286 10.82 21.04 1.47
N GLU A 287 11.00 21.23 2.77
CA GLU A 287 12.25 21.70 3.38
C GLU A 287 13.23 20.55 3.62
N GLU A 288 12.92 19.33 3.18
CA GLU A 288 13.74 18.13 3.33
C GLU A 288 14.08 17.82 4.80
N ALA A 289 13.23 18.25 5.74
CA ALA A 289 13.44 18.14 7.18
C ALA A 289 12.46 17.19 7.89
N LEU A 290 11.46 16.68 7.16
CA LEU A 290 10.44 15.79 7.71
C LEU A 290 11.05 14.45 8.14
N GLN A 291 10.93 14.11 9.42
CA GLN A 291 11.25 12.78 9.94
C GLN A 291 10.07 11.83 9.73
N MET A 292 10.35 10.55 9.51
CA MET A 292 9.28 9.54 9.33
C MET A 292 8.40 9.46 10.56
N VAL A 293 8.99 9.44 11.76
CA VAL A 293 8.24 9.40 13.03
C VAL A 293 7.26 10.58 13.18
N ASP A 294 7.64 11.77 12.72
CA ASP A 294 6.79 12.96 12.79
C ASP A 294 5.65 12.90 11.77
N LEU A 295 5.90 12.36 10.58
CA LEU A 295 4.88 12.12 9.57
C LEU A 295 3.79 11.17 10.10
N VAL A 296 4.19 10.02 10.63
CA VAL A 296 3.25 9.02 11.13
C VAL A 296 2.49 9.53 12.35
N ALA A 297 3.19 10.16 13.30
CA ALA A 297 2.55 10.78 14.47
C ALA A 297 1.57 11.91 14.09
N ALA A 298 1.81 12.63 12.99
CA ALA A 298 0.87 13.61 12.47
C ALA A 298 -0.36 12.94 11.84
N ASN A 299 -0.16 11.91 11.03
CA ASN A 299 -1.26 11.18 10.38
C ASN A 299 -2.15 10.45 11.40
N MET A 300 -1.57 9.87 12.46
CA MET A 300 -2.33 9.27 13.56
C MET A 300 -3.30 10.25 14.23
N LYS A 301 -3.02 11.56 14.20
CA LYS A 301 -3.89 12.61 14.75
C LYS A 301 -4.98 13.09 13.77
N LEU A 302 -4.91 12.64 12.52
CA LEU A 302 -5.87 12.97 11.47
C LEU A 302 -6.89 11.86 11.23
N VAL A 303 -6.70 10.69 11.85
CA VAL A 303 -7.65 9.56 11.83
C VAL A 303 -8.45 9.51 13.13
N PRO A 304 -9.60 8.81 13.18
CA PRO A 304 -10.39 8.67 14.41
C PRO A 304 -9.57 8.17 15.60
N GLU A 305 -9.86 8.66 16.81
CA GLU A 305 -9.10 8.32 18.03
C GLU A 305 -9.14 6.82 18.39
N ASP A 306 -10.20 6.12 17.98
CA ASP A 306 -10.38 4.67 18.17
C ASP A 306 -9.77 3.83 17.03
N SER A 307 -9.08 4.46 16.07
CA SER A 307 -8.37 3.75 15.01
C SER A 307 -7.25 2.89 15.58
N LYS A 308 -7.22 1.61 15.21
CA LYS A 308 -6.20 0.67 15.70
C LYS A 308 -4.96 0.66 14.83
N TRP A 309 -3.78 0.60 15.45
CA TRP A 309 -2.50 0.52 14.75
C TRP A 309 -1.71 -0.69 15.23
N LEU A 310 -1.31 -1.57 14.33
CA LEU A 310 -0.46 -2.73 14.65
C LEU A 310 0.83 -2.65 13.84
N PHE A 311 1.96 -2.62 14.55
CA PHE A 311 3.29 -2.69 13.97
C PHE A 311 3.92 -4.05 14.28
N ILE A 312 4.11 -4.87 13.26
CA ILE A 312 4.80 -6.16 13.29
C ILE A 312 6.22 -5.90 12.78
N ASP A 313 7.25 -6.31 13.53
CA ASP A 313 8.62 -6.13 13.09
C ASP A 313 9.57 -7.18 13.70
N SER A 314 10.70 -7.43 13.05
CA SER A 314 11.78 -8.23 13.62
C SER A 314 12.79 -7.33 14.32
N GLU A 315 13.30 -7.74 15.49
CA GLU A 315 14.30 -6.97 16.23
C GLU A 315 15.63 -6.79 15.48
N GLY A 316 15.93 -7.68 14.54
CA GLY A 316 17.17 -7.67 13.77
C GLY A 316 16.98 -7.55 12.25
N ASP A 317 15.81 -7.13 11.76
CA ASP A 317 15.44 -7.14 10.32
C ASP A 317 16.61 -6.70 9.40
N THR A 318 17.18 -7.69 8.70
CA THR A 318 18.38 -7.46 7.88
C THR A 318 18.08 -6.62 6.64
N THR A 319 16.84 -6.65 6.14
CA THR A 319 16.45 -5.85 4.97
C THR A 319 16.34 -4.37 5.35
N GLN A 320 15.70 -4.05 6.46
CA GLN A 320 15.62 -2.68 6.97
C GLN A 320 17.00 -2.13 7.30
N ARG A 321 17.87 -2.94 7.92
CA ARG A 321 19.25 -2.53 8.23
C ARG A 321 20.10 -2.31 6.98
N LYS A 322 19.88 -3.07 5.90
CA LYS A 322 20.49 -2.79 4.58
C LYS A 322 19.92 -1.53 3.94
N PHE A 323 18.61 -1.29 4.08
CA PHE A 323 17.97 -0.08 3.58
C PHE A 323 18.48 1.17 4.31
N TYR A 324 18.73 1.07 5.62
CA TYR A 324 19.39 2.12 6.38
C TYR A 324 20.76 2.48 5.77
N GLU A 325 21.59 1.48 5.46
CA GLU A 325 22.92 1.75 4.86
C GLU A 325 22.83 2.26 3.42
N ILE A 326 21.88 1.81 2.59
CA ILE A 326 21.74 2.35 1.22
C ILE A 326 21.24 3.80 1.21
N VAL A 327 20.43 4.21 2.19
CA VAL A 327 20.06 5.63 2.39
C VAL A 327 21.26 6.45 2.85
N LYS A 328 22.10 5.90 3.72
CA LYS A 328 23.25 6.59 4.32
C LYS A 328 24.46 6.71 3.38
N GLU A 329 24.81 5.63 2.70
CA GLU A 329 26.06 5.49 1.93
C GLU A 329 25.82 5.52 0.41
N GLY A 330 24.56 5.41 -0.02
CA GLY A 330 24.20 5.21 -1.42
C GLY A 330 24.64 3.83 -1.94
N ILE A 331 24.42 3.58 -3.24
CA ILE A 331 24.79 2.29 -3.85
C ILE A 331 26.30 2.03 -3.85
N ALA A 332 27.13 3.08 -3.74
CA ALA A 332 28.58 2.97 -3.72
C ALA A 332 29.11 2.27 -2.45
N GLY A 333 28.31 2.23 -1.37
CA GLY A 333 28.64 1.47 -0.16
C GLY A 333 28.44 -0.04 -0.31
N TYR A 334 27.78 -0.51 -1.37
CA TYR A 334 27.51 -1.93 -1.57
C TYR A 334 28.77 -2.71 -2.01
N PRO A 335 29.05 -3.91 -1.45
CA PRO A 335 28.28 -4.58 -0.39
C PRO A 335 28.53 -3.94 0.99
N PHE A 336 27.45 -3.70 1.73
CA PHE A 336 27.54 -3.12 3.08
C PHE A 336 28.18 -4.13 4.03
N THR A 337 29.39 -3.82 4.50
CA THR A 337 30.17 -4.70 5.38
C THR A 337 29.84 -4.53 6.85
N ASN A 338 29.29 -3.38 7.23
CA ASN A 338 28.84 -3.07 8.58
C ASN A 338 27.41 -2.54 8.49
N LEU A 339 26.44 -3.38 8.84
CA LEU A 339 25.07 -2.92 9.03
C LEU A 339 24.95 -2.28 10.42
N LEU A 340 24.02 -1.33 10.56
CA LEU A 340 23.52 -0.89 11.86
C LEU A 340 23.31 -2.11 12.78
N SER A 341 23.85 -2.08 14.00
CA SER A 341 23.70 -3.21 14.93
C SER A 341 22.25 -3.36 15.36
N GLU A 342 21.84 -4.58 15.71
CA GLU A 342 20.48 -4.87 16.20
C GLU A 342 20.16 -4.05 17.45
N GLU A 343 21.13 -3.87 18.35
CA GLU A 343 20.97 -3.03 19.55
C GLU A 343 20.63 -1.57 19.20
N LEU A 344 21.27 -0.99 18.19
CA LEU A 344 20.98 0.38 17.77
C LEU A 344 19.67 0.43 16.96
N PHE A 345 19.48 -0.51 16.04
CA PHE A 345 18.32 -0.60 15.18
C PHE A 345 17.03 -0.77 15.98
N PHE A 346 16.95 -1.80 16.83
CA PHE A 346 15.77 -2.09 17.63
C PHE A 346 15.75 -1.33 18.95
N GLY A 347 16.79 -1.53 19.77
CA GLY A 347 16.83 -1.06 21.15
C GLY A 347 16.91 0.46 21.32
N GLN A 348 17.36 1.21 20.30
CA GLN A 348 17.42 2.67 20.36
C GLN A 348 16.48 3.35 19.36
N ASN A 349 16.43 2.88 18.11
CA ASN A 349 15.66 3.57 17.07
C ASN A 349 14.20 3.07 17.01
N MET A 350 13.97 1.78 16.76
CA MET A 350 12.61 1.23 16.57
C MET A 350 11.73 1.41 17.80
N THR A 351 12.27 1.12 18.98
CA THR A 351 11.57 1.31 20.26
C THR A 351 11.24 2.78 20.53
N ALA A 352 12.19 3.71 20.30
CA ALA A 352 11.91 5.14 20.45
C ALA A 352 10.83 5.64 19.48
N ILE A 353 10.83 5.17 18.22
CA ILE A 353 9.80 5.49 17.24
C ILE A 353 8.42 4.99 17.71
N THR A 354 8.32 3.72 18.11
CA THR A 354 7.04 3.14 18.52
C THR A 354 6.54 3.69 19.86
N ASP A 355 7.42 4.14 20.75
CA ASP A 355 7.06 4.87 21.97
C ASP A 355 6.44 6.24 21.66
N VAL A 356 6.91 6.94 20.61
CA VAL A 356 6.24 8.16 20.13
C VAL A 356 4.82 7.84 19.67
N TYR A 357 4.62 6.76 18.90
CA TYR A 357 3.28 6.37 18.42
C TYR A 357 2.35 6.01 19.57
N LYS A 358 2.82 5.23 20.55
CA LYS A 358 2.06 4.88 21.77
C LYS A 358 1.68 6.11 22.62
N ASN A 359 2.49 7.17 22.59
CA ASN A 359 2.14 8.43 23.24
C ASN A 359 1.09 9.26 22.48
N VAL A 360 0.88 8.98 21.18
CA VAL A 360 -0.15 9.63 20.38
C VAL A 360 -1.50 8.94 20.53
N SER A 361 -1.53 7.61 20.61
CA SER A 361 -2.77 6.84 20.77
C SER A 361 -2.56 5.58 21.61
N ASP A 362 -3.52 5.31 22.51
CA ASP A 362 -3.60 4.08 23.30
C ASP A 362 -4.00 2.85 22.46
N GLN A 363 -4.36 3.03 21.18
CA GLN A 363 -4.74 1.97 20.25
C GLN A 363 -3.55 1.40 19.44
N VAL A 364 -2.32 1.69 19.87
CA VAL A 364 -1.10 1.17 19.25
C VAL A 364 -0.68 -0.15 19.88
N THR A 365 -0.61 -1.19 19.06
CA THR A 365 -0.06 -2.51 19.39
C THR A 365 1.26 -2.71 18.64
N THR A 366 2.25 -3.29 19.31
CA THR A 366 3.53 -3.69 18.71
C THR A 366 3.71 -5.20 18.87
N PHE A 367 4.16 -5.87 17.82
CA PHE A 367 4.48 -7.29 17.81
C PHE A 367 5.91 -7.47 17.30
N PHE A 368 6.85 -7.64 18.22
CA PHE A 368 8.28 -7.76 17.87
C PHE A 368 8.73 -9.22 17.93
N VAL A 369 9.44 -9.67 16.91
CA VAL A 369 9.93 -11.05 16.77
C VAL A 369 11.44 -11.06 16.85
N GLU A 370 12.02 -11.98 17.64
CA GLU A 370 13.47 -12.16 17.66
C GLU A 370 13.98 -12.67 16.29
N GLY A 371 15.09 -12.09 15.81
CA GLY A 371 15.76 -12.53 14.59
C GLY A 371 15.74 -11.50 13.46
N GLU A 372 16.05 -11.95 12.25
CA GLU A 372 16.31 -11.08 11.09
C GLU A 372 15.26 -11.21 9.97
N THR A 373 14.13 -11.86 10.25
CA THR A 373 13.07 -12.12 9.26
C THR A 373 12.55 -10.80 8.70
N HIS A 374 12.25 -10.78 7.40
CA HIS A 374 11.63 -9.65 6.74
C HIS A 374 10.31 -10.08 6.12
N VAL A 375 9.23 -9.47 6.58
CA VAL A 375 7.82 -9.75 6.24
C VAL A 375 7.34 -11.09 6.79
N PHE A 376 6.25 -11.04 7.55
CA PHE A 376 5.59 -12.20 8.12
C PHE A 376 4.30 -12.53 7.40
N LEU A 377 3.51 -11.52 7.03
CA LEU A 377 2.16 -11.69 6.46
C LEU A 377 2.15 -12.28 5.05
N ASN A 378 3.30 -12.38 4.40
CA ASN A 378 3.46 -13.06 3.11
C ASN A 378 3.65 -14.58 3.26
N ASP A 379 4.01 -15.07 4.44
CA ASP A 379 4.19 -16.51 4.69
C ASP A 379 2.85 -17.19 5.01
N ASN A 380 2.58 -18.38 4.46
CA ASN A 380 1.32 -19.08 4.71
C ASN A 380 1.12 -19.50 6.19
N GLY A 381 2.20 -19.58 6.97
CA GLY A 381 2.20 -19.90 8.39
C GLY A 381 2.19 -18.68 9.31
N PHE A 382 1.93 -17.47 8.80
CA PHE A 382 2.00 -16.22 9.56
C PHE A 382 1.24 -16.25 10.90
N THR A 383 0.11 -16.97 10.98
CA THR A 383 -0.71 -17.07 12.20
C THR A 383 -0.01 -17.75 13.37
N THR A 384 1.07 -18.50 13.10
CA THR A 384 1.80 -19.27 14.12
C THR A 384 3.08 -18.60 14.60
N VAL A 385 3.43 -17.43 14.04
CA VAL A 385 4.61 -16.67 14.45
C VAL A 385 4.49 -16.27 15.91
N VAL A 386 5.59 -16.40 16.66
CA VAL A 386 5.66 -16.06 18.08
C VAL A 386 6.60 -14.87 18.25
N SER A 387 6.12 -13.86 18.97
CA SER A 387 6.90 -12.67 19.33
C SER A 387 7.89 -12.95 20.46
N ALA A 388 8.82 -12.02 20.68
CA ALA A 388 9.83 -12.08 21.74
C ALA A 388 9.22 -12.17 23.16
N ASP A 389 8.02 -11.60 23.36
CA ASP A 389 7.29 -11.68 24.64
C ASP A 389 6.36 -12.89 24.75
N GLY A 390 6.30 -13.74 23.72
CA GLY A 390 5.55 -14.98 23.69
C GLY A 390 4.11 -14.87 23.17
N ALA A 391 3.66 -13.71 22.69
CA ALA A 391 2.37 -13.60 22.00
C ALA A 391 2.41 -14.28 20.63
N VAL A 392 1.30 -14.90 20.22
CA VAL A 392 1.13 -15.56 18.92
C VAL A 392 0.46 -14.60 17.94
N LEU A 393 1.01 -14.46 16.72
CA LEU A 393 0.57 -13.45 15.76
C LEU A 393 -0.89 -13.66 15.32
N GLY A 394 -1.34 -14.90 15.16
CA GLY A 394 -2.75 -15.22 14.86
C GLY A 394 -3.70 -14.64 15.90
N ASP A 395 -3.45 -14.90 17.19
CA ASP A 395 -4.28 -14.39 18.29
C ASP A 395 -4.30 -12.85 18.35
N VAL A 396 -3.15 -12.22 18.09
CA VAL A 396 -3.02 -10.76 18.06
C VAL A 396 -3.80 -10.17 16.89
N LEU A 397 -3.72 -10.77 15.70
CA LEU A 397 -4.44 -10.31 14.52
C LEU A 397 -5.96 -10.49 14.68
N GLU A 398 -6.42 -11.62 15.24
CA GLU A 398 -7.84 -11.85 15.53
C GLU A 398 -8.40 -10.73 16.43
N SER A 399 -7.73 -10.43 17.53
CA SER A 399 -8.15 -9.33 18.43
C SER A 399 -8.03 -7.95 17.78
N PHE A 400 -7.03 -7.75 16.93
CA PHE A 400 -6.80 -6.49 16.23
C PHE A 400 -7.95 -6.17 15.26
N VAL A 401 -8.40 -7.15 14.47
CA VAL A 401 -9.44 -6.95 13.45
C VAL A 401 -10.88 -7.08 13.99
N GLU A 402 -11.04 -7.39 15.27
CA GLU A 402 -12.36 -7.30 15.91
C GLU A 402 -12.82 -5.84 15.99
N PRO A 403 -14.09 -5.52 15.68
CA PRO A 403 -14.59 -4.16 15.80
C PRO A 403 -14.61 -3.74 17.28
N PRO A 404 -14.48 -2.44 17.59
CA PRO A 404 -14.61 -1.95 18.96
C PRO A 404 -15.94 -2.41 19.56
N THR A 405 -15.91 -2.93 20.79
CA THR A 405 -17.16 -3.22 21.51
C THR A 405 -17.87 -1.87 21.73
N PRO A 406 -19.12 -1.68 21.29
CA PRO A 406 -19.81 -0.42 21.47
C PRO A 406 -19.83 -0.10 22.97
N THR A 407 -19.17 0.99 23.34
CA THR A 407 -19.19 1.46 24.72
C THR A 407 -20.64 1.84 25.01
N VAL A 408 -21.30 1.09 25.90
CA VAL A 408 -22.63 1.44 26.37
C VAL A 408 -22.50 2.81 27.04
N ALA A 409 -22.91 3.86 26.33
CA ALA A 409 -23.02 5.18 26.91
C ALA A 409 -23.84 5.06 28.20
N PRO A 410 -23.40 5.63 29.33
CA PRO A 410 -24.17 5.59 30.56
C PRO A 410 -25.56 6.14 30.25
N THR A 411 -26.58 5.34 30.55
CA THR A 411 -27.97 5.63 30.24
C THR A 411 -28.29 7.04 30.70
N ALA A 412 -28.41 7.97 29.74
CA ALA A 412 -28.81 9.34 30.04
C ALA A 412 -30.16 9.26 30.75
N THR A 413 -30.20 9.76 31.98
CA THR A 413 -31.43 9.84 32.76
C THR A 413 -32.44 10.65 31.94
N PRO A 414 -33.69 10.19 31.76
CA PRO A 414 -34.63 10.85 30.85
C PRO A 414 -34.90 12.27 31.35
N VAL A 415 -34.46 13.26 30.58
CA VAL A 415 -34.87 14.66 30.71
C VAL A 415 -36.30 14.76 30.16
N PRO A 416 -37.23 15.46 30.82
CA PRO A 416 -38.60 15.55 30.35
C PRO A 416 -38.66 16.23 28.98
N SER A 417 -39.41 15.63 28.07
CA SER A 417 -39.61 16.13 26.71
C SER A 417 -40.31 17.49 26.70
N VAL A 418 -39.64 18.47 26.08
CA VAL A 418 -40.30 19.65 25.54
C VAL A 418 -40.44 19.42 24.05
N THR A 419 -41.68 19.33 23.56
CA THR A 419 -42.01 19.20 22.15
C THR A 419 -41.56 20.43 21.39
N ALA A 420 -40.54 20.29 20.53
CA ALA A 420 -40.20 21.25 19.50
C ALA A 420 -40.75 20.75 18.15
N GLU A 421 -41.42 21.64 17.44
CA GLU A 421 -41.97 21.41 16.09
C GLU A 421 -40.87 21.14 15.05
N PRO A 422 -41.20 20.43 13.95
CA PRO A 422 -40.21 20.00 12.98
C PRO A 422 -39.72 21.18 12.14
N VAL A 423 -38.42 21.43 12.15
CA VAL A 423 -37.77 22.39 11.23
C VAL A 423 -37.57 21.69 9.88
N MET A 424 -38.19 22.21 8.83
CA MET A 424 -37.98 21.71 7.47
C MET A 424 -36.58 22.10 6.94
N PRO A 425 -35.92 21.23 6.16
CA PRO A 425 -34.60 21.51 5.61
C PRO A 425 -34.63 22.62 4.55
N VAL A 426 -33.59 23.46 4.55
CA VAL A 426 -33.41 24.56 3.59
C VAL A 426 -33.12 23.98 2.19
N PRO A 427 -33.80 24.44 1.14
CA PRO A 427 -33.57 23.93 -0.22
C PRO A 427 -32.15 24.19 -0.73
N TRP A 428 -31.58 23.19 -1.43
CA TRP A 428 -30.20 23.17 -1.94
C TRP A 428 -29.81 24.37 -2.82
N TRP A 429 -30.78 25.07 -3.43
CA TRP A 429 -30.54 26.23 -4.27
C TRP A 429 -30.25 27.54 -3.49
N CYS A 430 -30.66 27.67 -2.21
CA CYS A 430 -30.24 28.83 -1.38
C CYS A 430 -28.74 28.71 -0.98
N VAL A 431 -28.18 27.50 -0.88
CA VAL A 431 -26.75 27.27 -0.59
C VAL A 431 -25.87 27.65 -1.79
N LEU A 432 -26.36 27.42 -3.01
CA LEU A 432 -25.65 27.74 -4.26
C LEU A 432 -25.52 29.27 -4.47
N LEU A 433 -26.54 30.05 -4.06
CA LEU A 433 -26.55 31.51 -4.19
C LEU A 433 -25.56 32.21 -3.24
N HIS A 434 -25.28 31.61 -2.07
CA HIS A 434 -24.32 32.14 -1.10
C HIS A 434 -22.87 31.98 -1.59
N LYS A 435 -22.55 30.89 -2.30
CA LYS A 435 -21.20 30.68 -2.87
C LYS A 435 -20.90 31.64 -4.04
N LEU A 436 -21.92 32.22 -4.68
CA LEU A 436 -21.79 33.08 -5.86
C LEU A 436 -21.83 34.60 -5.57
N HIS A 437 -21.87 35.03 -4.29
CA HIS A 437 -21.84 36.45 -3.88
C HIS A 437 -22.94 37.34 -4.52
N LEU A 438 -24.11 36.80 -4.81
CA LEU A 438 -25.28 37.55 -5.29
C LEU A 438 -26.18 37.98 -4.11
N PRO A 439 -26.88 39.13 -4.19
CA PRO A 439 -27.71 39.62 -3.09
C PRO A 439 -28.90 38.70 -2.80
N SER A 440 -28.97 38.22 -1.55
CA SER A 440 -29.86 37.18 -1.02
C SER A 440 -31.30 37.62 -0.73
N GLY A 441 -31.87 38.51 -1.55
CA GLY A 441 -33.15 39.18 -1.28
C GLY A 441 -34.44 38.34 -1.36
N PHE A 442 -34.38 37.00 -1.43
CA PHE A 442 -35.59 36.17 -1.59
C PHE A 442 -35.64 34.86 -0.77
N CYS A 443 -34.70 34.57 0.14
CA CYS A 443 -34.83 33.42 1.06
C CYS A 443 -35.64 33.86 2.32
N LEU A 444 -36.95 34.09 2.18
CA LEU A 444 -37.90 34.18 3.31
C LEU A 444 -39.14 33.34 2.99
N ASN A 445 -39.37 32.30 3.80
CA ASN A 445 -40.57 31.47 3.77
C ASN A 445 -41.82 32.32 4.07
N SER A 446 -42.84 32.21 3.23
CA SER A 446 -44.23 32.40 3.65
C SER A 446 -44.88 31.02 3.77
N ASN A 447 -45.12 30.64 5.02
CA ASN A 447 -45.79 29.44 5.56
C ASN A 447 -45.03 28.11 5.48
#